data_AF-A0A354X2A3-F1
#
_entry.id   AF-A0A354X2A3-F1
#
_cell.length_a   1.000
_cell.length_b   1.000
_cell.length_c   1.000
_cell.angle_alpha   90.00
_cell.angle_beta   90.00
_cell.angle_gamma   90.00
#
_symmetry.space_group_name_H-M   'P 1'
#
loop_
_entity.id
_entity.type
_entity.pdbx_description
1 polymer ?
#
loop_
_entity_poly.entity_id
_entity_poly.type
_entity_poly.pdbx_seq_one_letter_code
_entity_poly.pdbx_strand_id
1 'polypeptide(L)' 'GMNAAIRSVTRAAIFNNMRVFGIYRGYKGLISNEIEEFKTNSVSNIIQQGGTILKTARSAEFMDPEGRKVAFENMQKHG' A
#
# COMPACT_ATOMS: atom_id res chain seq x y z
N GLY A 1 6.39 -2.23 -14.94
CA GLY A 1 6.11 -0.96 -14.24
C GLY A 1 5.58 -1.22 -12.84
N MET A 2 5.51 -0.22 -11.96
CA MET A 2 5.09 -0.38 -10.56
C MET A 2 3.69 -1.03 -10.44
N ASN A 3 2.74 -0.65 -11.30
CA ASN A 3 1.42 -1.29 -11.34
C ASN A 3 1.45 -2.80 -11.61
N ALA A 4 2.38 -3.26 -12.48
CA ALA A 4 2.55 -4.68 -12.74
C ALA A 4 3.06 -5.43 -11.49
N ALA A 5 3.96 -4.81 -10.71
CA ALA A 5 4.46 -5.35 -9.45
C ALA A 5 3.39 -5.37 -8.35
N ILE A 6 2.61 -4.29 -8.21
CA ILE A 6 1.48 -4.23 -7.27
C ILE A 6 0.47 -5.34 -7.61
N ARG A 7 0.16 -5.52 -8.89
CA ARG A 7 -0.75 -6.57 -9.36
C ARG A 7 -0.21 -7.96 -9.08
N SER A 8 1.07 -8.23 -9.35
CA SER A 8 1.65 -9.57 -9.14
C SER A 8 1.66 -9.94 -7.67
N VAL A 9 2.12 -9.04 -6.79
CA VAL A 9 2.14 -9.25 -5.33
C VAL A 9 0.72 -9.49 -4.80
N THR A 10 -0.23 -8.62 -5.17
CA THR A 10 -1.62 -8.73 -4.70
C THR A 10 -2.24 -10.07 -5.10
N ARG A 11 -2.13 -10.46 -6.38
CA ARG A 11 -2.75 -11.71 -6.86
C ARG A 11 -2.06 -12.95 -6.29
N ALA A 12 -0.73 -12.95 -6.18
CA ALA A 12 0.02 -14.06 -5.62
C ALA A 12 -0.29 -14.25 -4.13
N ALA A 13 -0.40 -13.16 -3.37
CA ALA A 13 -0.74 -13.22 -1.95
C ALA A 13 -2.17 -13.72 -1.72
N ILE A 14 -3.15 -13.19 -2.46
CA ILE A 14 -4.55 -13.66 -2.39
C ILE A 14 -4.65 -15.14 -2.79
N PHE A 15 -3.91 -15.58 -3.82
CA PHE A 15 -3.87 -17.00 -4.21
C PHE A 15 -3.36 -17.90 -3.09
N ASN A 16 -2.44 -17.41 -2.26
CA ASN A 16 -1.91 -18.11 -1.08
C ASN A 16 -2.75 -17.84 0.19
N ASN A 17 -4.02 -17.45 0.04
CA ASN A 17 -4.96 -17.16 1.14
C ASN A 17 -4.49 -16.05 2.12
N MET A 18 -3.64 -15.13 1.66
CA MET A 18 -3.21 -13.97 2.45
C MET A 18 -4.09 -12.75 2.17
N ARG A 19 -4.34 -11.95 3.20
CA ARG A 19 -4.96 -10.63 3.08
C ARG A 19 -3.89 -9.62 2.65
N VAL A 20 -4.26 -8.73 1.75
CA VAL A 20 -3.35 -7.73 1.17
C VAL A 20 -3.94 -6.34 1.42
N PHE A 21 -3.09 -5.40 1.78
CA PHE A 21 -3.47 -4.00 1.92
C PHE A 21 -2.61 -3.11 1.04
N GLY A 22 -3.25 -2.18 0.34
CA GLY A 22 -2.60 -1.12 -0.41
C GLY A 22 -2.42 0.12 0.46
N ILE A 23 -1.22 0.69 0.45
CA ILE A 23 -0.91 1.95 1.14
C ILE A 23 -0.78 3.04 0.08
N TYR A 24 -1.70 4.01 0.09
CA TYR A 24 -1.63 5.12 -0.85
C TYR A 24 -0.54 6.11 -0.44
N ARG A 25 0.08 6.82 -1.39
CA ARG A 25 1.11 7.85 -1.17
C ARG A 25 2.31 7.40 -0.31
N GLY A 26 2.60 6.10 -0.30
CA GLY A 26 3.74 5.53 0.42
C GLY A 26 3.72 5.87 1.92
N TYR A 27 4.87 6.29 2.46
CA TYR A 27 4.99 6.58 3.90
C TYR A 27 4.08 7.70 4.40
N LYS A 28 3.71 8.66 3.54
CA LYS A 28 2.76 9.70 3.95
C LYS A 28 1.39 9.11 4.25
N GLY A 29 0.90 8.21 3.38
CA GLY A 29 -0.36 7.51 3.61
C GLY A 29 -0.31 6.51 4.76
N LEU A 30 0.85 5.90 5.01
CA LEU A 30 1.02 5.04 6.19
C LEU A 30 0.79 5.83 7.50
N ILE A 31 1.30 7.06 7.57
CA ILE A 31 1.10 7.96 8.72
C ILE A 31 -0.32 8.53 8.76
N SER A 32 -0.90 8.89 7.61
CA SER A 32 -2.28 9.40 7.55
C SER A 32 -3.36 8.32 7.53
N ASN A 33 -2.99 7.05 7.69
CA ASN A 33 -3.88 5.88 7.67
C ASN A 33 -4.67 5.72 6.35
N GLU A 34 -4.07 6.09 5.21
CA GLU A 34 -4.58 5.81 3.85
C GLU A 34 -4.25 4.36 3.44
N ILE A 35 -4.78 3.41 4.21
CA ILE A 35 -4.56 1.96 4.04
C ILE A 35 -5.90 1.32 3.68
N GLU A 36 -5.94 0.59 2.56
CA GLU A 36 -7.16 -0.07 2.08
C GLU A 36 -6.92 -1.55 1.77
N GLU A 37 -7.87 -2.41 2.14
CA GLU A 37 -7.80 -3.83 1.80
C GLU A 37 -7.94 -4.05 0.29
N PHE A 38 -6.98 -4.75 -0.30
CA PHE A 38 -6.96 -5.08 -1.71
C PHE A 38 -7.55 -6.45 -1.96
N LYS A 39 -8.48 -6.49 -2.92
CA LYS A 39 -9.06 -7.71 -3.47
C LYS A 39 -8.55 -7.91 -4.90
N THR A 40 -8.85 -9.06 -5.50
CA THR A 40 -8.44 -9.38 -6.88
C THR A 40 -8.88 -8.31 -7.89
N ASN A 41 -10.02 -7.66 -7.66
CA ASN A 41 -10.55 -6.59 -8.50
C ASN A 41 -9.85 -5.24 -8.29
N SER A 42 -9.25 -4.97 -7.12
CA SER A 42 -8.50 -3.74 -6.84
C SER A 42 -7.30 -3.53 -7.77
N VAL A 43 -6.80 -4.62 -8.38
CA VAL A 43 -5.66 -4.61 -9.32
C VAL A 43 -6.05 -5.05 -10.74
N SER A 44 -7.34 -4.96 -11.07
CA SER A 44 -7.83 -5.19 -12.44
C SER A 44 -7.47 -4.03 -13.36
N ASN A 45 -7.08 -4.34 -14.60
CA ASN A 45 -6.86 -3.35 -15.67
C ASN A 45 -5.76 -2.30 -15.39
N ILE A 46 -4.79 -2.59 -14.51
CA ILE A 46 -3.70 -1.67 -14.15
C ILE A 46 -2.36 -2.00 -14.81
N ILE A 47 -2.20 -3.19 -15.40
CA ILE A 47 -0.89 -3.69 -15.86
C ILE A 47 -0.29 -2.85 -16.99
N GLN A 48 -1.15 -2.29 -17.83
CA GLN A 48 -0.80 -1.41 -18.95
C GLN A 48 -0.70 0.07 -18.56
N GLN A 49 -1.12 0.44 -17.35
CA GLN A 49 -1.11 1.82 -16.89
C GLN A 49 0.30 2.23 -16.44
N GLY A 50 0.72 3.42 -16.89
CA GLY A 50 1.94 4.07 -16.39
C GLY A 50 1.83 4.49 -14.92
N GLY A 51 2.97 4.76 -14.28
CA GLY A 51 3.02 5.20 -12.89
C GLY A 51 2.67 4.13 -11.87
N THR A 52 1.97 4.53 -10.79
CA THR A 52 1.51 3.66 -9.70
C THR A 52 0.09 4.07 -9.26
N ILE A 53 -0.84 3.12 -9.19
CA ILE A 53 -2.21 3.35 -8.70
C ILE A 53 -2.25 3.77 -7.24
N LEU A 54 -1.23 3.39 -6.46
CA LEU A 54 -1.09 3.77 -5.07
C LEU A 54 -0.59 5.21 -4.92
N LYS A 55 -0.17 5.87 -6.00
CA LYS A 55 0.51 7.18 -5.97
C LYS A 55 1.81 7.10 -5.14
N THR A 56 2.52 8.22 -5.04
CA THR A 56 3.73 8.33 -4.21
C THR A 56 3.84 9.74 -3.65
N ALA A 57 4.38 9.87 -2.44
CA ALA A 57 4.68 11.15 -1.81
C ALA A 57 5.93 10.99 -0.94
N ARG A 58 6.72 12.08 -0.83
CA ARG A 58 7.79 12.16 0.16
C ARG A 58 7.17 12.42 1.54
N SER A 59 7.74 11.82 2.59
CA SER A 59 7.31 12.04 3.97
C SER A 59 8.52 12.30 4.84
N ALA A 60 8.68 13.55 5.30
CA ALA A 60 9.72 13.91 6.27
C ALA A 60 9.39 13.32 7.65
N GLU A 61 8.12 13.34 8.05
CA GLU A 61 7.60 12.79 9.31
C GLU A 61 8.01 11.33 9.52
N PHE A 62 8.13 10.53 8.46
CA PHE A 62 8.52 9.13 8.57
C PHE A 62 10.01 8.92 8.93
N MET A 63 10.85 9.95 8.78
CA MET A 63 12.25 9.89 9.22
C MET A 63 12.36 9.93 10.74
N ASP A 64 11.39 10.56 11.41
CA ASP A 64 11.37 10.72 12.86
C ASP A 64 10.86 9.46 13.56
N PRO A 65 11.36 9.13 14.77
CA PRO A 65 10.84 8.01 15.56
C PRO A 65 9.34 8.13 15.86
N GLU A 66 8.85 9.35 16.13
CA GLU A 66 7.43 9.59 16.43
C GLU A 66 6.53 9.31 15.22
N GLY A 67 6.91 9.74 14.02
CA GLY A 67 6.14 9.45 12.81
C GLY A 67 6.11 7.95 12.49
N ARG A 68 7.22 7.23 12.75
CA ARG A 68 7.26 5.76 12.63
C ARG A 68 6.38 5.06 13.65
N LYS A 69 6.28 5.60 14.87
CA LYS A 69 5.37 5.08 15.90
C LYS A 69 3.91 5.22 15.45
N VAL A 70 3.51 6.38 14.93
CA VAL A 70 2.15 6.57 14.39
C VAL A 70 1.87 5.63 13.21
N ALA A 71 2.83 5.49 12.29
CA ALA A 71 2.72 4.55 11.19
C ALA A 71 2.53 3.09 11.66
N PHE A 72 3.29 2.67 12.68
CA PHE A 72 3.16 1.35 13.29
C PHE A 72 1.80 1.15 13.95
N GLU A 73 1.33 2.12 14.73
CA GLU A 73 0.01 2.08 15.36
C GLU A 73 -1.12 1.99 14.31
N ASN A 74 -0.98 2.67 13.17
CA ASN A 74 -1.93 2.54 12.07
C ASN A 74 -1.89 1.15 11.43
N MET A 75 -0.71 0.58 11.20
CA MET A 75 -0.60 -0.79 10.67
C MET A 75 -1.30 -1.80 11.58
N GLN A 76 -1.07 -1.73 12.90
CA GLN A 76 -1.69 -2.62 13.87
C GLN A 76 -3.22 -2.57 13.88
N LYS A 77 -3.84 -1.45 13.48
CA LYS A 77 -5.31 -1.33 13.40
C LYS A 77 -5.90 -2.20 12.27
N HIS A 78 -5.12 -2.58 11.27
CA HIS A 78 -5.57 -3.35 10.10
C HIS A 78 -5.24 -4.85 10.17
N GLY A 79 -4.41 -5.26 11.13
CA GLY A 79 -3.99 -6.64 11.40
C GLY A 79 -2.49 -6.80 11.41
#